data_AF-A0A2H1GHA2-F1
#
_entry.id   AF-A0A2H1GHA2-F1
#
_cell.length_a   1.000
_cell.length_b   1.000
_cell.length_c   1.000
_cell.angle_alpha   90.00
_cell.angle_beta   90.00
_cell.angle_gamma   90.00
#
_symmetry.space_group_name_H-M   'P 1'
#
loop_
_entity.id
_entity.type
_entity.pdbx_description
1 polymer ?
#
loop_
_entity_poly.entity_id
_entity_poly.type
_entity_poly.pdbx_seq_one_letter_code
_entity_poly.pdbx_strand_id
1 'polypeptide(L)'
;MADPYPGLAQNLLNVDSEGCPAPFIGESLHPYRGGFREGRNCAVNPLVTTPNASRCCIPCPVYDYTYRSDFRRLTDGAAWVHLVGFILCSFLLISHIVLPAKVTRRAYINMILLAGIMILELGFIIPLARQPPQCFDAVTPNGMQSNRTCAVSGGFAALGGMTLVSWVLVRALFMHLQICWNIVIDGTYYLAANIITWSTVIALTTAVLAHVGVSFRFGGYCHVNVGSFSTYWGWLLAFAGLSLLLQLMTFAYCVKVYLSAAVSGRQQLTSSSQDASSSLAGTTKSRNALIAARRLRSVLLLQWRSLLIVTIAIFTTAWISIIFVYFDDLLTQKAFAETDELIPWILCLIASQDAARCAHLAGAFVISEEIALATLYILALVGVEAFFLLFRREMMTAWVELVRKLFGKKDKRSSGEADVSGARTWGFKRESGGLQSKPNGVVGNEQSSRASDDGDQREKLGEKEAHVGVAM
;
A
#
# COMPACT_ATOMS: atom_id res chain seq x y z
N MET A 1 8.72 55.22 16.05
CA MET A 1 8.26 53.93 15.50
C MET A 1 9.02 52.85 16.24
N ALA A 2 8.32 51.95 16.94
CA ALA A 2 8.98 50.79 17.53
C ALA A 2 9.49 49.92 16.37
N ASP A 3 10.76 49.53 16.41
CA ASP A 3 11.35 48.60 15.45
C ASP A 3 10.55 47.28 15.51
N PRO A 4 9.88 46.86 14.42
CA PRO A 4 9.09 45.62 14.42
C PRO A 4 9.97 44.38 14.70
N TYR A 5 11.29 44.51 14.57
CA TYR A 5 12.27 43.46 14.81
C TYR A 5 13.44 43.97 15.66
N PRO A 6 13.28 44.06 17.00
CA PRO A 6 14.36 44.52 17.86
C PRO A 6 15.60 43.64 17.68
N GLY A 7 16.74 44.27 17.36
CA GLY A 7 18.01 43.57 17.13
C GLY A 7 18.30 43.19 15.67
N LEU A 8 17.35 43.37 14.74
CA LEU A 8 17.55 43.04 13.32
C LEU A 8 18.75 43.79 12.71
N ALA A 9 18.82 45.11 12.89
CA ALA A 9 19.91 45.91 12.34
C ALA A 9 21.30 45.48 12.88
N GLN A 10 21.37 45.07 14.16
CA GLN A 10 22.60 44.57 14.75
C GLN A 10 22.97 43.18 14.20
N ASN A 11 21.99 42.30 14.05
CA ASN A 11 22.23 40.94 13.56
C ASN A 11 22.53 40.89 12.06
N LEU A 12 21.99 41.84 11.27
CA LEU A 12 22.34 41.99 9.85
C LEU A 12 23.81 42.40 9.63
N LEU A 13 24.44 43.03 10.63
CA LEU A 13 25.87 43.36 10.60
C LEU A 13 26.75 42.20 11.10
N ASN A 14 26.16 41.23 11.80
CA ASN A 14 26.85 40.03 12.28
C ASN A 14 26.76 38.91 11.24
N VAL A 15 27.61 39.03 10.23
CA VAL A 15 27.66 38.11 9.08
C VAL A 15 28.86 37.18 9.15
N ASP A 16 28.74 36.01 8.53
CA ASP A 16 29.89 35.13 8.28
C ASP A 16 30.85 35.71 7.22
N SER A 17 31.92 34.97 6.92
CA SER A 17 32.93 35.40 5.94
C SER A 17 32.41 35.50 4.49
N GLU A 18 31.20 35.00 4.20
CA GLU A 18 30.53 35.10 2.90
C GLU A 18 29.40 36.15 2.90
N GLY A 19 29.22 36.89 4.01
CA GLY A 19 28.22 37.93 4.14
C GLY A 19 26.82 37.42 4.50
N CYS A 20 26.68 36.19 4.96
CA CYS A 20 25.40 35.63 5.41
C CYS A 20 25.16 35.93 6.90
N PRO A 21 24.04 36.59 7.26
CA PRO A 21 23.70 36.85 8.66
C PRO A 21 23.24 35.56 9.34
N ALA A 22 23.61 35.38 10.62
CA ALA A 22 23.14 34.25 11.41
C ALA A 22 21.59 34.20 11.46
N PRO A 23 20.96 33.01 11.46
CA PRO A 23 21.55 31.67 11.48
C PRO A 23 21.95 31.13 10.10
N PHE A 24 21.83 31.91 9.03
CA PHE A 24 22.18 31.47 7.68
C PHE A 24 23.70 31.33 7.52
N ILE A 25 24.11 30.39 6.67
CA ILE A 25 25.51 30.02 6.47
C ILE A 25 25.84 30.10 4.98
N GLY A 26 26.99 30.66 4.65
CA GLY A 26 27.52 30.74 3.29
C GLY A 26 27.74 29.35 2.67
N GLU A 27 27.20 29.13 1.48
CA GLU A 27 27.28 27.86 0.76
C GLU A 27 28.74 27.44 0.48
N SER A 28 29.59 28.41 0.14
CA SER A 28 31.01 28.29 -0.19
C SER A 28 31.87 27.84 0.99
N LEU A 29 31.46 28.11 2.22
CA LEU A 29 32.13 27.62 3.43
C LEU A 29 32.02 26.10 3.59
N HIS A 30 31.01 25.51 2.95
CA HIS A 30 30.75 24.09 2.95
C HIS A 30 30.78 23.56 1.50
N PRO A 31 31.96 23.42 0.88
CA PRO A 31 32.06 22.88 -0.47
C PRO A 31 31.53 21.44 -0.50
N TYR A 32 30.80 21.11 -1.56
CA TYR A 32 30.13 19.81 -1.68
C TYR A 32 31.13 18.65 -1.66
N ARG A 33 31.03 17.79 -0.65
CA ARG A 33 31.88 16.59 -0.47
C ARG A 33 31.09 15.29 -0.39
N GLY A 34 29.77 15.37 -0.29
CA GLY A 34 28.87 14.23 -0.06
C GLY A 34 27.50 14.73 0.38
N GLY A 35 26.59 13.82 0.73
CA GLY A 35 25.22 14.19 1.09
C GLY A 35 24.26 14.25 -0.11
N PHE A 36 23.08 14.81 0.11
CA PHE A 36 22.09 15.07 -0.93
C PHE A 36 22.13 16.55 -1.32
N ARG A 37 22.77 16.85 -2.47
CA ARG A 37 23.06 18.22 -2.91
C ARG A 37 21.80 19.06 -3.13
N GLU A 38 20.78 18.50 -3.76
CA GLU A 38 19.51 19.21 -4.03
C GLU A 38 18.66 19.42 -2.76
N GLY A 39 19.06 18.83 -1.63
CA GLY A 39 18.47 19.11 -0.32
C GLY A 39 19.08 20.33 0.38
N ARG A 40 20.07 21.00 -0.22
CA ARG A 40 20.63 22.24 0.31
C ARG A 40 19.66 23.39 0.03
N ASN A 41 19.05 23.92 1.09
CA ASN A 41 18.10 25.02 0.99
C ASN A 41 18.87 26.37 1.01
N CYS A 42 19.43 26.73 -0.14
CA CYS A 42 20.27 27.91 -0.31
C CYS A 42 19.70 28.86 -1.36
N ALA A 43 19.66 30.16 -1.04
CA ALA A 43 19.24 31.23 -1.94
C ALA A 43 20.36 32.25 -2.14
N VAL A 44 20.27 33.06 -3.20
CA VAL A 44 21.21 34.16 -3.44
C VAL A 44 21.04 35.20 -2.33
N ASN A 45 22.16 35.70 -1.80
CA ASN A 45 22.16 36.71 -0.75
C ASN A 45 21.72 38.08 -1.32
N PRO A 46 20.56 38.62 -0.92
CA PRO A 46 20.09 39.91 -1.42
C PRO A 46 20.90 41.10 -0.87
N LEU A 47 21.72 40.88 0.17
CA LEU A 47 22.52 41.93 0.82
C LEU A 47 23.82 42.25 0.06
N VAL A 48 24.21 41.39 -0.89
CA VAL A 48 25.46 41.52 -1.64
C VAL A 48 25.15 41.89 -3.10
N THR A 49 25.44 43.12 -3.50
CA THR A 49 25.18 43.66 -4.85
C THR A 49 26.33 43.45 -5.85
N THR A 50 27.32 42.63 -5.51
CA THR A 50 28.45 42.33 -6.41
C THR A 50 28.07 41.31 -7.49
N PRO A 51 28.76 41.27 -8.66
CA PRO A 51 28.49 40.32 -9.74
C PRO A 51 28.62 38.83 -9.35
N ASN A 52 29.23 38.52 -8.20
CA ASN A 52 29.29 37.19 -7.59
C ASN A 52 28.56 37.19 -6.24
N ALA A 53 27.24 37.41 -6.24
CA ALA A 53 26.45 37.35 -5.01
C ALA A 53 26.61 35.97 -4.34
N SER A 54 27.04 35.98 -3.08
CA SER A 54 27.17 34.76 -2.28
C SER A 54 25.81 34.08 -2.09
N ARG A 55 25.80 32.77 -1.86
CA ARG A 55 24.57 32.02 -1.58
C ARG A 55 24.51 31.69 -0.10
N CYS A 56 23.39 32.03 0.54
CA CYS A 56 23.15 31.74 1.95
C CYS A 56 22.19 30.56 2.08
N CYS A 57 22.55 29.63 2.95
CA CYS A 57 21.81 28.42 3.22
C CYS A 57 21.23 28.46 4.63
N ILE A 58 20.06 27.85 4.81
CA ILE A 58 19.58 27.55 6.16
C ILE A 58 20.31 26.32 6.73
N PRO A 59 20.63 26.28 8.03
CA PRO A 59 21.29 25.12 8.62
C PRO A 59 20.44 23.85 8.56
N CYS A 60 21.13 22.71 8.55
CA CYS A 60 20.54 21.38 8.61
C CYS A 60 20.42 20.89 10.07
N PRO A 61 19.31 20.23 10.47
CA PRO A 61 18.15 19.88 9.65
C PRO A 61 17.15 21.03 9.56
N VAL A 62 16.56 21.18 8.36
CA VAL A 62 15.69 22.32 8.03
C VAL A 62 14.45 22.37 8.92
N TYR A 63 13.93 21.21 9.34
CA TYR A 63 12.70 21.16 10.12
C TYR A 63 12.84 21.81 11.51
N ASP A 64 14.07 21.94 12.05
CA ASP A 64 14.31 22.64 13.32
C ASP A 64 14.05 24.15 13.21
N TYR A 65 14.03 24.69 11.99
CA TYR A 65 13.79 26.11 11.71
C TYR A 65 12.39 26.41 11.14
N THR A 66 11.69 25.38 10.66
CA THR A 66 10.37 25.53 10.02
C THR A 66 9.23 25.00 10.87
N TYR A 67 9.49 24.09 11.81
CA TYR A 67 8.48 23.51 12.70
C TYR A 67 8.79 23.79 14.16
N ARG A 68 7.83 23.49 15.04
CA ARG A 68 8.04 23.59 16.48
C ARG A 68 9.04 22.54 16.97
N SER A 69 9.69 22.82 18.09
CA SER A 69 10.70 21.93 18.68
C SER A 69 10.17 20.55 19.10
N ASP A 70 8.86 20.41 19.31
CA ASP A 70 8.22 19.13 19.64
C ASP A 70 7.86 18.27 18.41
N PHE A 71 8.03 18.80 17.19
CA PHE A 71 7.74 18.09 15.95
C PHE A 71 8.45 16.74 15.87
N ARG A 72 9.76 16.70 16.19
CA ARG A 72 10.53 15.45 16.19
C ARG A 72 9.91 14.38 17.10
N ARG A 73 9.55 14.76 18.32
CA ARG A 73 8.92 13.86 19.30
C ARG A 73 7.57 13.33 18.78
N LEU A 74 6.79 14.17 18.11
CA LEU A 74 5.50 13.79 17.55
C LEU A 74 5.66 12.84 16.35
N THR A 75 6.67 13.06 15.49
CA THR A 75 7.02 12.14 14.40
C THR A 75 7.53 10.79 14.92
N ASP A 76 8.30 10.77 16.01
CA ASP A 76 8.71 9.54 16.67
C ASP A 76 7.51 8.78 17.24
N GLY A 77 6.47 9.49 17.71
CA GLY A 77 5.19 8.89 18.10
C GLY A 77 4.51 8.12 16.97
N ALA A 78 4.48 8.66 15.75
CA ALA A 78 3.96 7.96 14.58
C ALA A 78 4.79 6.70 14.24
N ALA A 79 6.12 6.76 14.37
CA ALA A 79 6.98 5.60 14.17
C ALA A 79 6.78 4.49 15.20
N TRP A 80 6.43 4.82 16.45
CA TRP A 80 6.00 3.83 17.45
C TRP A 80 4.69 3.15 17.05
N VAL A 81 3.75 3.88 16.43
CA VAL A 81 2.51 3.28 15.91
C VAL A 81 2.82 2.30 14.78
N HIS A 82 3.77 2.62 13.89
CA HIS A 82 4.27 1.65 12.88
C HIS A 82 4.83 0.38 13.52
N LEU A 83 5.56 0.48 14.64
CA LEU A 83 6.05 -0.70 15.36
C LEU A 83 4.90 -1.57 15.89
N VAL A 84 3.85 -0.94 16.44
CA VAL A 84 2.65 -1.66 16.89
C VAL A 84 1.97 -2.37 15.71
N GLY A 85 1.76 -1.66 14.60
CA GLY A 85 1.24 -2.23 13.36
C GLY A 85 2.05 -3.43 12.88
N PHE A 86 3.38 -3.32 12.88
CA PHE A 86 4.29 -4.39 12.47
C PHE A 86 4.16 -5.65 13.31
N ILE A 87 4.06 -5.51 14.65
CA ILE A 87 3.86 -6.64 15.56
C ILE A 87 2.51 -7.32 15.28
N LEU A 88 1.45 -6.53 15.08
CA LEU A 88 0.11 -7.03 14.80
C LEU A 88 0.03 -7.74 13.43
N CYS A 89 0.62 -7.16 12.39
CA CYS A 89 0.72 -7.77 11.06
C CYS A 89 1.57 -9.04 11.08
N SER A 90 2.67 -9.05 11.84
CA SER A 90 3.50 -10.25 12.06
C SER A 90 2.68 -11.38 12.68
N PHE A 91 1.89 -11.08 13.72
CA PHE A 91 1.00 -12.05 14.34
C PHE A 91 -0.01 -12.62 13.32
N LEU A 92 -0.61 -11.80 12.46
CA LEU A 92 -1.53 -12.28 11.42
C LEU A 92 -0.81 -13.16 10.40
N LEU A 93 0.38 -12.77 9.95
CA LEU A 93 1.14 -13.53 8.97
C LEU A 93 1.55 -14.90 9.54
N ILE A 94 2.05 -14.94 10.78
CA ILE A 94 2.35 -16.18 11.50
C ILE A 94 1.08 -17.03 11.65
N SER A 95 -0.04 -16.41 12.01
CA SER A 95 -1.32 -17.11 12.09
C SER A 95 -1.72 -17.75 10.76
N HIS A 96 -1.50 -17.04 9.64
CA HIS A 96 -1.73 -17.57 8.30
C HIS A 96 -0.79 -18.71 7.93
N ILE A 97 0.41 -18.79 8.48
CA ILE A 97 1.35 -19.89 8.22
C ILE A 97 0.98 -21.12 9.07
N VAL A 98 0.75 -20.92 10.37
CA VAL A 98 0.64 -21.98 11.38
C VAL A 98 -0.78 -22.55 11.50
N LEU A 99 -1.83 -21.72 11.48
CA LEU A 99 -3.19 -22.16 11.77
C LEU A 99 -3.91 -22.74 10.53
N PRO A 100 -4.80 -23.73 10.67
CA PRO A 100 -5.49 -24.36 9.54
C PRO A 100 -6.19 -23.36 8.62
N ALA A 101 -6.14 -23.61 7.30
CA ALA A 101 -6.74 -22.74 6.30
C ALA A 101 -8.26 -22.56 6.46
N LYS A 102 -8.94 -23.54 7.09
CA LYS A 102 -10.38 -23.47 7.41
C LYS A 102 -10.71 -22.32 8.36
N VAL A 103 -9.83 -22.03 9.33
CA VAL A 103 -10.00 -20.97 10.33
C VAL A 103 -9.55 -19.62 9.79
N THR A 104 -8.41 -19.61 9.11
CA THR A 104 -7.79 -18.36 8.63
C THR A 104 -8.33 -17.86 7.30
N ARG A 105 -9.07 -18.71 6.57
CA ARG A 105 -9.52 -18.47 5.18
C ARG A 105 -8.42 -17.85 4.33
N ARG A 106 -7.25 -18.50 4.32
CA ARG A 106 -6.01 -17.99 3.71
C ARG A 106 -6.30 -17.52 2.29
N ALA A 107 -6.15 -16.22 2.07
CA ALA A 107 -6.14 -15.63 0.75
C ALA A 107 -4.71 -15.17 0.47
N TYR A 108 -4.14 -15.64 -0.64
CA TYR A 108 -2.78 -15.31 -1.06
C TYR A 108 -2.53 -13.79 -1.09
N ILE A 109 -3.48 -13.04 -1.64
CA ILE A 109 -3.43 -11.58 -1.73
C ILE A 109 -3.38 -10.91 -0.35
N ASN A 110 -4.06 -11.44 0.67
CA ASN A 110 -3.98 -10.87 2.02
C ASN A 110 -2.57 -11.03 2.62
N MET A 111 -1.90 -12.16 2.36
CA MET A 111 -0.53 -12.37 2.85
C MET A 111 0.45 -11.42 2.18
N ILE A 112 0.31 -11.17 0.88
CA ILE A 112 1.13 -10.19 0.18
C ILE A 112 0.87 -8.77 0.70
N LEU A 113 -0.39 -8.38 0.90
CA LEU A 113 -0.72 -7.06 1.42
C LEU A 113 -0.13 -6.85 2.82
N LEU A 114 -0.22 -7.86 3.70
CA LEU A 114 0.42 -7.81 5.01
C LEU A 114 1.96 -7.69 4.90
N ALA A 115 2.59 -8.44 3.98
CA ALA A 115 4.02 -8.32 3.74
C ALA A 115 4.42 -6.93 3.22
N GLY A 116 3.64 -6.36 2.29
CA GLY A 116 3.86 -5.00 1.78
C GLY A 116 3.72 -3.93 2.87
N ILE A 117 2.72 -4.05 3.75
CA ILE A 117 2.55 -3.17 4.92
C ILE A 117 3.75 -3.29 5.87
N MET A 118 4.19 -4.51 6.18
CA MET A 118 5.36 -4.71 7.04
C MET A 118 6.63 -4.11 6.43
N ILE A 119 6.82 -4.22 5.11
CA ILE A 119 7.95 -3.57 4.41
C ILE A 119 7.84 -2.04 4.53
N LEU A 120 6.65 -1.46 4.32
CA LEU A 120 6.41 -0.03 4.50
C LEU A 120 6.74 0.42 5.94
N GLU A 121 6.28 -0.31 6.94
CA GLU A 121 6.51 -0.02 8.37
C GLU A 121 8.00 -0.08 8.74
N LEU A 122 8.78 -0.99 8.16
CA LEU A 122 10.23 -1.03 8.34
C LEU A 122 10.92 0.26 7.92
N GLY A 123 10.35 1.01 6.98
CA GLY A 123 10.83 2.33 6.58
C GLY A 123 10.84 3.35 7.72
N PHE A 124 9.97 3.19 8.72
CA PHE A 124 9.89 4.08 9.89
C PHE A 124 10.50 3.46 11.14
N ILE A 125 10.42 2.15 11.30
CA ILE A 125 11.00 1.44 12.45
C ILE A 125 12.54 1.51 12.42
N ILE A 126 13.17 1.42 11.25
CA ILE A 126 14.63 1.42 11.14
C ILE A 126 15.26 2.75 11.61
N PRO A 127 14.80 3.94 11.14
CA PRO A 127 15.30 5.22 11.63
C PRO A 127 15.00 5.44 13.12
N LEU A 128 13.84 4.98 13.61
CA LEU A 128 13.48 5.05 15.03
C LEU A 128 14.48 4.27 15.89
N ALA A 129 14.86 3.06 15.47
CA ALA A 129 15.79 2.21 16.20
C ALA A 129 17.25 2.68 16.10
N ARG A 130 17.66 3.26 14.97
CA ARG A 130 19.07 3.63 14.71
C ARG A 130 19.42 5.06 15.06
N GLN A 131 18.45 5.97 15.09
CA GLN A 131 18.64 7.42 15.28
C GLN A 131 19.84 7.98 14.48
N PRO A 132 19.84 7.83 13.14
CA PRO A 132 20.98 8.22 12.31
C PRO A 132 21.20 9.75 12.30
N PRO A 133 22.45 10.20 12.08
CA PRO A 133 22.72 11.61 11.83
C PRO A 133 22.07 12.03 10.52
N GLN A 134 21.30 13.12 10.56
CA GLN A 134 20.46 13.55 9.44
C GLN A 134 21.22 14.45 8.46
N CYS A 135 22.30 15.09 8.92
CA CYS A 135 23.09 16.04 8.18
C CYS A 135 24.49 15.49 7.91
N PHE A 136 24.99 15.70 6.69
CA PHE A 136 26.36 15.36 6.31
C PHE A 136 27.33 16.46 6.75
N ASP A 137 26.93 17.72 6.53
CA ASP A 137 27.61 18.93 7.00
C ASP A 137 26.55 19.94 7.49
N ALA A 138 26.97 21.16 7.83
CA ALA A 138 26.10 22.18 8.42
C ALA A 138 24.90 22.59 7.55
N VAL A 139 24.95 22.35 6.24
CA VAL A 139 23.92 22.80 5.28
C VAL A 139 23.43 21.68 4.36
N THR A 140 24.14 20.55 4.28
CA THR A 140 23.83 19.43 3.38
C THR A 140 23.21 18.26 4.15
N PRO A 141 21.96 17.86 3.83
CA PRO A 141 21.34 16.68 4.44
C PRO A 141 21.98 15.37 3.94
N ASN A 142 21.91 14.33 4.75
CA ASN A 142 22.26 12.97 4.33
C ASN A 142 21.20 12.39 3.39
N GLY A 143 21.65 11.73 2.34
CA GLY A 143 20.83 11.00 1.37
C GLY A 143 21.19 9.52 1.32
N MET A 144 20.60 8.79 0.37
CA MET A 144 20.88 7.35 0.19
C MET A 144 22.36 7.03 -0.03
N GLN A 145 23.12 7.93 -0.67
CA GLN A 145 24.52 7.68 -1.03
C GLN A 145 25.47 7.88 0.16
N SER A 146 25.13 8.78 1.09
CA SER A 146 25.94 9.12 2.26
C SER A 146 25.54 8.33 3.50
N ASN A 147 24.29 7.89 3.62
CA ASN A 147 23.79 7.19 4.79
C ASN A 147 22.98 5.93 4.42
N ARG A 148 23.53 4.76 4.76
CA ARG A 148 22.90 3.45 4.51
C ARG A 148 21.57 3.28 5.24
N THR A 149 21.43 3.85 6.44
CA THR A 149 20.16 3.81 7.17
C THR A 149 19.08 4.55 6.41
N CYS A 150 19.40 5.70 5.80
CA CYS A 150 18.47 6.42 4.91
C CYS A 150 18.14 5.57 3.69
N ALA A 151 19.14 5.03 3.00
CA ALA A 151 18.95 4.22 1.80
C ALA A 151 17.99 3.03 2.03
N VAL A 152 18.21 2.26 3.11
CA VAL A 152 17.39 1.09 3.43
C VAL A 152 15.99 1.50 3.90
N SER A 153 15.89 2.47 4.80
CA SER A 153 14.59 2.90 5.35
C SER A 153 13.70 3.57 4.30
N GLY A 154 14.22 4.56 3.57
CA GLY A 154 13.50 5.21 2.48
C GLY A 154 13.18 4.25 1.34
N GLY A 155 14.10 3.31 1.05
CA GLY A 155 13.87 2.24 0.07
C GLY A 155 12.73 1.30 0.47
N PHE A 156 12.65 0.90 1.74
CA PHE A 156 11.54 0.09 2.26
C PHE A 156 10.22 0.86 2.27
N ALA A 157 10.22 2.14 2.63
CA ALA A 157 9.02 2.96 2.53
C ALA A 157 8.50 3.03 1.08
N ALA A 158 9.38 3.29 0.11
CA ALA A 158 9.03 3.34 -1.31
C ALA A 158 8.55 1.98 -1.85
N LEU A 159 9.28 0.90 -1.54
CA LEU A 159 8.94 -0.46 -1.95
C LEU A 159 7.60 -0.90 -1.36
N GLY A 160 7.40 -0.67 -0.07
CA GLY A 160 6.18 -1.03 0.65
C GLY A 160 4.97 -0.26 0.12
N GLY A 161 5.10 1.04 -0.12
CA GLY A 161 4.05 1.87 -0.72
C GLY A 161 3.66 1.39 -2.12
N MET A 162 4.65 1.17 -2.99
CA MET A 162 4.41 0.66 -4.35
C MET A 162 3.79 -0.74 -4.34
N THR A 163 4.30 -1.64 -3.49
CA THR A 163 3.74 -2.99 -3.31
C THR A 163 2.27 -2.91 -2.88
N LEU A 164 1.96 -2.09 -1.87
CA LEU A 164 0.60 -1.96 -1.35
C LEU A 164 -0.38 -1.52 -2.44
N VAL A 165 -0.09 -0.43 -3.15
CA VAL A 165 -1.02 0.09 -4.15
C VAL A 165 -1.17 -0.83 -5.36
N SER A 166 -0.09 -1.46 -5.84
CA SER A 166 -0.15 -2.34 -7.00
C SER A 166 -0.95 -3.61 -6.68
N TRP A 167 -0.80 -4.17 -5.47
CA TRP A 167 -1.59 -5.33 -5.06
C TRP A 167 -3.03 -4.99 -4.67
N VAL A 168 -3.30 -3.76 -4.25
CA VAL A 168 -4.66 -3.21 -4.12
C VAL A 168 -5.36 -3.16 -5.49
N LEU A 169 -4.68 -2.70 -6.54
CA LEU A 169 -5.19 -2.73 -7.91
C LEU A 169 -5.49 -4.15 -8.40
N VAL A 170 -4.55 -5.11 -8.21
CA VAL A 170 -4.77 -6.51 -8.57
C VAL A 170 -6.00 -7.08 -7.86
N ARG A 171 -6.17 -6.76 -6.56
CA ARG A 171 -7.33 -7.18 -5.78
C ARG A 171 -8.63 -6.62 -6.33
N ALA A 172 -8.67 -5.33 -6.67
CA ALA A 172 -9.84 -4.70 -7.28
C ALA A 172 -10.16 -5.31 -8.64
N LEU A 173 -9.15 -5.58 -9.47
CA LEU A 173 -9.30 -6.24 -10.76
C LEU A 173 -9.87 -7.66 -10.61
N PHE A 174 -9.30 -8.48 -9.72
CA PHE A 174 -9.77 -9.85 -9.51
C PHE A 174 -11.20 -9.88 -8.98
N MET A 175 -11.55 -8.97 -8.08
CA MET A 175 -12.92 -8.83 -7.62
C MET A 175 -13.86 -8.44 -8.77
N HIS A 176 -13.45 -7.50 -9.63
CA HIS A 176 -14.24 -7.08 -10.78
C HIS A 176 -14.47 -8.23 -11.77
N LEU A 177 -13.43 -9.01 -12.08
CA LEU A 177 -13.52 -10.17 -12.97
C LEU A 177 -14.41 -11.27 -12.38
N GLN A 178 -14.31 -11.55 -11.08
CA GLN A 178 -15.15 -12.55 -10.42
C GLN A 178 -16.62 -12.14 -10.37
N ILE A 179 -16.91 -10.87 -10.14
CA ILE A 179 -18.29 -10.40 -9.90
C ILE A 179 -18.99 -9.99 -11.19
N CYS A 180 -18.36 -9.14 -11.99
CA CYS A 180 -18.98 -8.58 -13.18
C CYS A 180 -18.89 -9.53 -14.38
N TRP A 181 -17.79 -10.30 -14.46
CA TRP A 181 -17.51 -11.20 -15.58
C TRP A 181 -17.69 -12.69 -15.23
N ASN A 182 -17.95 -13.01 -13.96
CA ASN A 182 -18.12 -14.39 -13.48
C ASN A 182 -16.95 -15.32 -13.84
N ILE A 183 -15.73 -14.77 -13.89
CA ILE A 183 -14.49 -15.51 -14.18
C ILE A 183 -13.95 -16.09 -12.87
N VAL A 184 -13.72 -17.40 -12.84
CA VAL A 184 -13.04 -18.05 -11.71
C VAL A 184 -11.54 -17.85 -11.85
N ILE A 185 -10.93 -17.22 -10.84
CA ILE A 185 -9.49 -16.97 -10.83
C ILE A 185 -8.76 -18.27 -10.45
N ASP A 186 -8.14 -18.89 -11.43
CA ASP A 186 -7.30 -20.07 -11.29
C ASP A 186 -5.82 -19.74 -10.99
N GLY A 187 -4.98 -20.77 -10.91
CA GLY A 187 -3.55 -20.61 -10.64
C GLY A 187 -2.78 -19.85 -11.72
N THR A 188 -3.23 -19.90 -12.98
CA THR A 188 -2.59 -19.22 -14.11
C THR A 188 -2.72 -17.71 -13.97
N TYR A 189 -3.92 -17.22 -13.62
CA TYR A 189 -4.13 -15.80 -13.33
C TYR A 189 -3.30 -15.32 -12.14
N TYR A 190 -3.16 -16.13 -11.08
CA TYR A 190 -2.29 -15.78 -9.96
C TYR A 190 -0.81 -15.73 -10.37
N LEU A 191 -0.33 -16.67 -11.18
CA LEU A 191 1.05 -16.66 -11.66
C LEU A 191 1.32 -15.42 -12.52
N ALA A 192 0.44 -15.14 -13.49
CA ALA A 192 0.55 -13.97 -14.34
C ALA A 192 0.54 -12.66 -13.54
N ALA A 193 -0.38 -12.52 -12.58
CA ALA A 193 -0.44 -11.35 -11.71
C ALA A 193 0.83 -11.20 -10.86
N ASN A 194 1.41 -12.27 -10.33
CA ASN A 194 2.67 -12.19 -9.60
C ASN A 194 3.81 -11.68 -10.49
N ILE A 195 3.99 -12.27 -11.67
CA ILE A 195 5.07 -11.87 -12.59
C ILE A 195 4.93 -10.40 -12.97
N ILE A 196 3.74 -10.00 -13.42
CA ILE A 196 3.48 -8.63 -13.87
C ILE A 196 3.65 -7.64 -12.71
N THR A 197 2.96 -7.89 -11.59
CA THR A 197 2.92 -6.93 -10.48
C THR A 197 4.25 -6.80 -9.77
N TRP A 198 4.98 -7.90 -9.49
CA TRP A 198 6.30 -7.79 -8.89
C TRP A 198 7.31 -7.14 -9.83
N SER A 199 7.25 -7.43 -11.14
CA SER A 199 8.10 -6.75 -12.12
C SER A 199 7.83 -5.25 -12.14
N THR A 200 6.57 -4.83 -12.14
CA THR A 200 6.17 -3.41 -12.06
C THR A 200 6.64 -2.76 -10.76
N VAL A 201 6.41 -3.41 -9.61
CA VAL A 201 6.83 -2.89 -8.30
C VAL A 201 8.35 -2.69 -8.24
N ILE A 202 9.12 -3.69 -8.67
CA ILE A 202 10.59 -3.63 -8.67
C ILE A 202 11.08 -2.55 -9.64
N ALA A 203 10.54 -2.50 -10.86
CA ALA A 203 10.94 -1.53 -11.88
C ALA A 203 10.67 -0.10 -11.43
N LEU A 204 9.46 0.20 -10.94
CA LEU A 204 9.10 1.55 -10.50
C LEU A 204 9.85 1.96 -9.22
N THR A 205 10.02 1.03 -8.27
CA THR A 205 10.82 1.31 -7.06
C THR A 205 12.28 1.57 -7.42
N THR A 206 12.85 0.81 -8.35
CA THR A 206 14.22 1.04 -8.83
C THR A 206 14.33 2.37 -9.57
N ALA A 207 13.35 2.71 -10.41
CA ALA A 207 13.33 3.97 -11.14
C ALA A 207 13.32 5.19 -10.19
N VAL A 208 12.46 5.19 -9.16
CA VAL A 208 12.45 6.30 -8.19
C VAL A 208 13.76 6.39 -7.41
N LEU A 209 14.33 5.25 -6.98
CA LEU A 209 15.59 5.27 -6.24
C LEU A 209 16.79 5.69 -7.10
N ALA A 210 16.79 5.34 -8.40
CA ALA A 210 17.86 5.67 -9.32
C ALA A 210 17.81 7.13 -9.79
N HIS A 211 16.62 7.69 -10.02
CA HIS A 211 16.47 9.03 -10.60
C HIS A 211 16.35 10.14 -9.57
N VAL A 212 15.58 9.92 -8.50
CA VAL A 212 15.21 10.97 -7.54
C VAL A 212 15.81 10.68 -6.18
N GLY A 213 15.77 9.42 -5.77
CA GLY A 213 16.35 8.94 -4.54
C GLY A 213 15.57 9.32 -3.28
N VAL A 214 16.22 9.10 -2.13
CA VAL A 214 15.66 9.33 -0.79
C VAL A 214 16.66 10.11 0.07
N SER A 215 16.15 11.00 0.93
CA SER A 215 16.94 11.77 1.90
C SER A 215 16.16 12.05 3.18
N PHE A 216 16.85 12.49 4.23
CA PHE A 216 16.19 12.93 5.45
C PHE A 216 15.48 14.26 5.23
N ARG A 217 14.14 14.24 5.35
CA ARG A 217 13.30 15.43 5.11
C ARG A 217 12.21 15.66 6.16
N PHE A 218 11.78 14.62 6.86
CA PHE A 218 10.62 14.71 7.78
C PHE A 218 10.98 14.19 9.16
N GLY A 219 11.25 15.08 10.13
CA GLY A 219 11.49 14.69 11.53
C GLY A 219 12.57 13.62 11.66
N GLY A 220 13.59 13.67 10.81
CA GLY A 220 14.68 12.70 10.64
C GLY A 220 14.28 11.27 10.24
N TYR A 221 13.19 11.14 9.49
CA TYR A 221 12.86 9.99 8.67
C TYR A 221 13.28 10.24 7.21
N CYS A 222 13.73 9.17 6.55
CA CYS A 222 14.16 9.21 5.16
C CYS A 222 12.95 9.02 4.24
N HIS A 223 12.79 9.90 3.26
CA HIS A 223 11.65 9.90 2.35
C HIS A 223 12.09 10.13 0.91
N VAL A 224 11.25 9.74 -0.06
CA VAL A 224 11.42 10.05 -1.49
C VAL A 224 11.55 11.56 -1.67
N ASN A 225 12.54 11.99 -2.45
CA ASN A 225 12.84 13.39 -2.69
C ASN A 225 11.78 14.10 -3.56
N VAL A 226 11.81 15.43 -3.54
CA VAL A 226 11.04 16.32 -4.43
C VAL A 226 11.38 16.05 -5.90
N GLY A 227 10.45 16.35 -6.81
CA GLY A 227 10.55 16.04 -8.24
C GLY A 227 10.21 14.59 -8.59
N SER A 228 9.62 13.83 -7.65
CA SER A 228 9.30 12.40 -7.82
C SER A 228 7.91 12.11 -8.39
N PHE A 229 7.19 13.12 -8.88
CA PHE A 229 5.85 12.93 -9.45
C PHE A 229 5.84 11.90 -10.59
N SER A 230 6.72 12.05 -11.58
CA SER A 230 6.77 11.18 -12.76
C SER A 230 7.24 9.74 -12.43
N THR A 231 8.07 9.58 -11.41
CA THR A 231 8.72 8.30 -11.09
C THR A 231 8.03 7.51 -9.99
N TYR A 232 7.23 8.16 -9.13
CA TYR A 232 6.64 7.51 -7.95
C TYR A 232 5.19 7.94 -7.71
N TRP A 233 4.94 9.20 -7.35
CA TRP A 233 3.62 9.64 -6.88
C TRP A 233 2.53 9.55 -7.96
N GLY A 234 2.85 9.88 -9.21
CA GLY A 234 1.94 9.75 -10.34
C GLY A 234 1.50 8.30 -10.55
N TRP A 235 2.41 7.34 -10.37
CA TRP A 235 2.08 5.91 -10.45
C TRP A 235 1.22 5.43 -9.28
N LEU A 236 1.51 5.89 -8.05
CA LEU A 236 0.66 5.59 -6.89
C LEU A 236 -0.77 6.09 -7.11
N LEU A 237 -0.93 7.33 -7.58
CA LEU A 237 -2.23 7.92 -7.89
C LEU A 237 -2.93 7.20 -9.05
N ALA A 238 -2.21 6.85 -10.11
CA ALA A 238 -2.78 6.14 -11.26
C ALA A 238 -3.30 4.75 -10.85
N PHE A 239 -2.53 3.98 -10.09
CA PHE A 239 -2.95 2.65 -9.61
C PHE A 239 -4.10 2.74 -8.60
N ALA A 240 -4.06 3.69 -7.67
CA ALA A 240 -5.15 3.94 -6.74
C ALA A 240 -6.44 4.37 -7.46
N GLY A 241 -6.33 5.27 -8.45
CA GLY A 241 -7.45 5.74 -9.27
C GLY A 241 -8.08 4.63 -10.12
N LEU A 242 -7.26 3.79 -10.75
CA LEU A 242 -7.76 2.64 -11.51
C LEU A 242 -8.42 1.60 -10.59
N SER A 243 -7.84 1.37 -9.41
CA SER A 243 -8.44 0.51 -8.38
C SER A 243 -9.81 1.05 -7.93
N LEU A 244 -9.92 2.36 -7.70
CA LEU A 244 -11.17 3.02 -7.35
C LEU A 244 -12.22 2.85 -8.44
N LEU A 245 -11.85 3.09 -9.70
CA LEU A 245 -12.75 2.94 -10.84
C LEU A 245 -13.31 1.53 -10.94
N LEU A 246 -12.45 0.51 -10.85
CA LEU A 246 -12.86 -0.89 -10.85
C LEU A 246 -13.78 -1.22 -9.68
N GLN A 247 -13.50 -0.67 -8.49
CA GLN A 247 -14.32 -0.92 -7.31
C GLN A 247 -15.70 -0.25 -7.43
N LEU A 248 -15.77 0.97 -7.95
CA LEU A 248 -17.03 1.68 -8.23
C LEU A 248 -17.86 0.96 -9.28
N MET A 249 -17.25 0.52 -10.39
CA MET A 249 -17.93 -0.28 -11.41
C MET A 249 -18.49 -1.58 -10.83
N THR A 250 -17.71 -2.27 -10.01
CA THR A 250 -18.13 -3.51 -9.35
C THR A 250 -19.28 -3.26 -8.38
N PHE A 251 -19.21 -2.18 -7.60
CA PHE A 251 -20.26 -1.81 -6.67
C PHE A 251 -21.56 -1.44 -7.40
N ALA A 252 -21.49 -0.63 -8.46
CA ALA A 252 -22.62 -0.26 -9.28
C ALA A 252 -23.31 -1.50 -9.89
N TYR A 253 -22.53 -2.47 -10.37
CA TYR A 253 -23.06 -3.76 -10.85
C TYR A 253 -23.77 -4.53 -9.73
N CYS A 254 -23.15 -4.64 -8.54
CA CYS A 254 -23.77 -5.28 -7.38
C CYS A 254 -25.13 -4.65 -7.03
N VAL A 255 -25.19 -3.30 -6.98
CA VAL A 255 -26.42 -2.56 -6.68
C VAL A 255 -27.49 -2.82 -7.74
N LYS A 256 -27.13 -2.75 -9.03
CA LYS A 256 -28.05 -3.02 -10.14
C LYS A 256 -28.67 -4.42 -10.05
N VAL A 257 -27.85 -5.44 -9.82
CA VAL A 257 -28.33 -6.82 -9.72
C VAL A 257 -29.17 -7.02 -8.46
N TYR A 258 -28.79 -6.41 -7.33
CA TYR A 258 -29.55 -6.48 -6.09
C TYR A 258 -30.95 -5.85 -6.24
N LEU A 259 -31.05 -4.65 -6.82
CA LEU A 259 -32.31 -3.98 -7.08
C LEU A 259 -33.19 -4.79 -8.05
N SER A 260 -32.61 -5.32 -9.13
CA SER A 260 -33.32 -6.18 -10.07
C SER A 260 -33.92 -7.41 -9.38
N ALA A 261 -33.15 -8.08 -8.51
CA ALA A 261 -33.63 -9.23 -7.76
C ALA A 261 -34.70 -8.87 -6.70
N ALA A 262 -34.61 -7.70 -6.07
CA ALA A 262 -35.62 -7.23 -5.12
C ALA A 262 -36.96 -6.94 -5.81
N VAL A 263 -36.92 -6.33 -7.00
CA VAL A 263 -38.11 -6.08 -7.83
C VAL A 263 -38.72 -7.39 -8.32
N SER A 264 -37.91 -8.30 -8.86
CA SER A 264 -38.37 -9.62 -9.30
C SER A 264 -38.93 -10.48 -8.16
N GLY A 265 -38.33 -10.38 -6.95
CA GLY A 265 -38.82 -11.06 -5.76
C GLY A 265 -40.19 -10.53 -5.28
N ARG A 266 -40.42 -9.21 -5.34
CA ARG A 266 -41.74 -8.61 -5.07
C ARG A 266 -42.79 -9.08 -6.07
N GLN A 267 -42.45 -9.13 -7.35
CA GLN A 267 -43.37 -9.58 -8.40
C GLN A 267 -43.81 -11.04 -8.23
N GLN A 268 -42.92 -11.93 -7.76
CA GLN A 268 -43.26 -13.33 -7.47
C GLN A 268 -44.24 -13.48 -6.28
N LEU A 269 -44.12 -12.64 -5.25
CA LEU A 269 -45.04 -12.64 -4.11
C LEU A 269 -46.44 -12.13 -4.49
N THR A 270 -46.52 -11.16 -5.42
CA THR A 270 -47.81 -10.62 -5.89
C THR A 270 -48.50 -11.50 -6.95
N SER A 271 -47.74 -12.27 -7.74
CA SER A 271 -48.29 -13.19 -8.76
C SER A 271 -48.61 -14.60 -8.23
N SER A 272 -48.31 -14.89 -6.96
CA SER A 272 -48.72 -16.13 -6.30
C SER A 272 -50.22 -16.17 -5.96
N SER A 273 -50.96 -15.10 -6.23
CA SER A 273 -52.38 -14.95 -5.87
C SER A 273 -53.35 -14.96 -7.05
N GLN A 274 -52.89 -14.79 -8.30
CA GLN A 274 -53.77 -14.75 -9.48
C GLN A 274 -53.08 -15.34 -10.72
N ASP A 275 -53.70 -16.41 -11.24
CA ASP A 275 -53.59 -16.98 -12.59
C ASP A 275 -52.26 -17.59 -13.05
N ALA A 276 -52.24 -18.93 -12.98
CA ALA A 276 -51.27 -19.82 -13.61
C ALA A 276 -51.49 -19.92 -15.13
N SER A 277 -51.24 -18.85 -15.88
CA SER A 277 -50.98 -18.98 -17.32
C SER A 277 -50.29 -17.75 -17.88
N SER A 278 -49.19 -17.99 -18.59
CA SER A 278 -48.38 -17.07 -19.40
C SER A 278 -47.09 -16.52 -18.74
N SER A 279 -45.99 -16.66 -19.49
CA SER A 279 -44.62 -16.16 -19.24
C SER A 279 -43.60 -17.10 -18.56
N LEU A 280 -43.28 -18.22 -19.22
CA LEU A 280 -42.07 -19.02 -18.92
C LEU A 280 -40.76 -18.20 -19.07
N ALA A 281 -40.77 -17.17 -19.92
CA ALA A 281 -39.62 -16.28 -20.18
C ALA A 281 -39.38 -15.23 -19.08
N GLY A 282 -40.41 -14.78 -18.37
CA GLY A 282 -40.29 -13.89 -17.20
C GLY A 282 -39.80 -14.61 -15.95
N THR A 283 -40.23 -15.86 -15.76
CA THR A 283 -39.81 -16.72 -14.64
C THR A 283 -38.33 -17.08 -14.67
N THR A 284 -37.72 -17.31 -15.85
CA THR A 284 -36.29 -17.66 -15.95
C THR A 284 -35.39 -16.47 -15.66
N LYS A 285 -35.71 -15.27 -16.16
CA LYS A 285 -34.95 -14.03 -15.86
C LYS A 285 -35.07 -13.64 -14.38
N SER A 286 -36.27 -13.70 -13.81
CA SER A 286 -36.53 -13.45 -12.38
C SER A 286 -35.76 -14.42 -11.47
N ARG A 287 -35.83 -15.72 -11.77
CA ARG A 287 -35.12 -16.76 -11.01
C ARG A 287 -33.60 -16.64 -11.13
N ASN A 288 -33.07 -16.29 -12.31
CA ASN A 288 -31.65 -16.06 -12.52
C ASN A 288 -31.15 -14.82 -11.75
N ALA A 289 -31.94 -13.74 -11.70
CA ALA A 289 -31.62 -12.55 -10.91
C ALA A 289 -31.61 -12.85 -9.40
N LEU A 290 -32.56 -13.63 -8.89
CA LEU A 290 -32.60 -14.08 -7.49
C LEU A 290 -31.42 -14.97 -7.12
N ILE A 291 -31.03 -15.91 -7.99
CA ILE A 291 -29.86 -16.77 -7.78
C ILE A 291 -28.57 -15.92 -7.79
N ALA A 292 -28.45 -14.97 -8.73
CA ALA A 292 -27.32 -14.04 -8.78
C ALA A 292 -27.24 -13.16 -7.53
N ALA A 293 -28.35 -12.61 -7.05
CA ALA A 293 -28.40 -11.77 -5.84
C ALA A 293 -28.08 -12.55 -4.56
N ARG A 294 -28.52 -13.81 -4.43
CA ARG A 294 -28.12 -14.66 -3.29
C ARG A 294 -26.62 -14.95 -3.29
N ARG A 295 -26.04 -15.21 -4.47
CA ARG A 295 -24.59 -15.39 -4.65
C ARG A 295 -23.82 -14.11 -4.30
N LEU A 296 -24.26 -12.96 -4.81
CA LEU A 296 -23.71 -11.65 -4.49
C LEU A 296 -23.76 -11.35 -3.00
N ARG A 297 -24.89 -11.61 -2.34
CA ARG A 297 -25.04 -11.42 -0.89
C ARG A 297 -24.06 -12.30 -0.10
N SER A 298 -23.88 -13.56 -0.52
CA SER A 298 -22.91 -14.46 0.11
C SER A 298 -21.47 -13.97 -0.08
N VAL A 299 -21.09 -13.57 -1.30
CA VAL A 299 -19.75 -13.06 -1.62
C VAL A 299 -19.47 -11.75 -0.89
N LEU A 300 -20.41 -10.80 -0.87
CA LEU A 300 -20.27 -9.52 -0.17
C LEU A 300 -20.18 -9.72 1.35
N LEU A 301 -21.01 -10.56 1.97
CA LEU A 301 -20.93 -10.85 3.40
C LEU A 301 -19.63 -11.56 3.79
N LEU A 302 -19.01 -12.29 2.87
CA LEU A 302 -17.72 -12.95 3.10
C LEU A 302 -16.52 -12.03 2.81
N GLN A 303 -16.68 -11.04 1.91
CA GLN A 303 -15.61 -10.16 1.45
C GLN A 303 -15.71 -8.70 1.92
N TRP A 304 -16.72 -8.27 2.67
CA TRP A 304 -16.84 -6.87 3.07
C TRP A 304 -15.60 -6.33 3.81
N ARG A 305 -14.95 -7.17 4.65
CA ARG A 305 -13.66 -6.85 5.29
C ARG A 305 -12.57 -6.57 4.27
N SER A 306 -12.49 -7.44 3.26
CA SER A 306 -11.57 -7.31 2.13
C SER A 306 -11.81 -6.02 1.35
N LEU A 307 -13.07 -5.64 1.15
CA LEU A 307 -13.45 -4.40 0.46
C LEU A 307 -13.13 -3.16 1.27
N LEU A 308 -13.39 -3.20 2.57
CA LEU A 308 -13.10 -2.09 3.46
C LEU A 308 -11.59 -1.80 3.51
N ILE A 309 -10.75 -2.84 3.55
CA ILE A 309 -9.28 -2.68 3.46
C ILE A 309 -8.87 -1.98 2.17
N VAL A 310 -9.43 -2.39 1.02
CA VAL A 310 -9.12 -1.79 -0.28
C VAL A 310 -9.55 -0.33 -0.31
N THR A 311 -10.76 -0.02 0.18
CA THR A 311 -11.28 1.36 0.21
C THR A 311 -10.43 2.26 1.11
N ILE A 312 -10.05 1.79 2.29
CA ILE A 312 -9.18 2.53 3.21
C ILE A 312 -7.78 2.72 2.61
N ALA A 313 -7.22 1.70 1.96
CA ALA A 313 -5.92 1.80 1.30
C ALA A 313 -5.93 2.80 0.14
N ILE A 314 -6.99 2.82 -0.68
CA ILE A 314 -7.18 3.82 -1.74
C ILE A 314 -7.27 5.23 -1.15
N PHE A 315 -8.11 5.41 -0.13
CA PHE A 315 -8.28 6.71 0.53
C PHE A 315 -6.95 7.21 1.11
N THR A 316 -6.24 6.35 1.85
CA THR A 316 -4.94 6.67 2.45
C THR A 316 -3.90 7.01 1.39
N THR A 317 -3.84 6.23 0.30
CA THR A 317 -2.90 6.50 -0.80
C THR A 317 -3.19 7.82 -1.48
N ALA A 318 -4.47 8.10 -1.76
CA ALA A 318 -4.89 9.37 -2.37
C ALA A 318 -4.57 10.56 -1.45
N TRP A 319 -4.91 10.45 -0.16
CA TRP A 319 -4.63 11.48 0.85
C TRP A 319 -3.13 11.81 0.89
N ILE A 320 -2.30 10.79 1.14
CA ILE A 320 -0.85 10.94 1.24
C ILE A 320 -0.28 11.51 -0.07
N SER A 321 -0.64 10.95 -1.21
CA SER A 321 -0.10 11.39 -2.50
C SER A 321 -0.48 12.83 -2.82
N ILE A 322 -1.71 13.26 -2.53
CA ILE A 322 -2.12 14.66 -2.72
C ILE A 322 -1.32 15.57 -1.79
N ILE A 323 -1.17 15.21 -0.52
CA ILE A 323 -0.42 16.03 0.44
C ILE A 323 1.04 16.19 0.00
N PHE A 324 1.74 15.10 -0.33
CA PHE A 324 3.14 15.18 -0.71
C PHE A 324 3.36 15.77 -2.11
N VAL A 325 2.46 15.55 -3.08
CA VAL A 325 2.61 16.19 -4.41
C VAL A 325 2.30 17.67 -4.34
N TYR A 326 1.17 18.06 -3.75
CA TYR A 326 0.71 19.43 -3.79
C TYR A 326 1.39 20.32 -2.75
N PHE A 327 1.59 19.82 -1.54
CA PHE A 327 2.13 20.62 -0.45
C PHE A 327 3.64 20.41 -0.24
N ASP A 328 4.22 19.24 -0.49
CA ASP A 328 5.69 19.09 -0.38
C ASP A 328 6.37 19.56 -1.67
N ASP A 329 6.05 18.93 -2.80
CA ASP A 329 6.81 19.12 -4.04
C ASP A 329 6.57 20.52 -4.64
N LEU A 330 5.31 20.90 -4.85
CA LEU A 330 4.99 22.19 -5.49
C LEU A 330 5.30 23.39 -4.61
N LEU A 331 5.03 23.35 -3.30
CA LEU A 331 5.33 24.49 -2.43
C LEU A 331 6.84 24.66 -2.25
N THR A 332 7.58 23.57 -2.04
CA THR A 332 9.05 23.67 -1.91
C THR A 332 9.67 24.22 -3.20
N GLN A 333 9.21 23.77 -4.37
CA GLN A 333 9.73 24.30 -5.64
C GLN A 333 9.40 25.79 -5.84
N LYS A 334 8.18 26.21 -5.49
CA LYS A 334 7.76 27.63 -5.58
C LYS A 334 8.51 28.52 -4.60
N ALA A 335 8.70 28.05 -3.37
CA ALA A 335 9.40 28.77 -2.31
C ALA A 335 10.81 29.24 -2.72
N PHE A 336 11.53 28.40 -3.46
CA PHE A 336 12.87 28.73 -3.95
C PHE A 336 12.88 29.47 -5.30
N ALA A 337 11.76 29.45 -6.03
CA ALA A 337 11.60 30.25 -7.25
C ALA A 337 11.19 31.70 -6.94
N GLU A 338 10.37 31.90 -5.91
CA GLU A 338 9.81 33.19 -5.49
C GLU A 338 10.14 33.42 -4.00
N THR A 339 11.37 33.90 -3.75
CA THR A 339 11.90 34.09 -2.39
C THR A 339 11.21 35.20 -1.60
N ASP A 340 10.37 36.01 -2.24
CA ASP A 340 9.71 37.17 -1.61
C ASP A 340 8.76 36.74 -0.48
N GLU A 341 8.09 35.59 -0.64
CA GLU A 341 7.19 35.05 0.39
C GLU A 341 7.94 34.57 1.64
N LEU A 342 9.23 34.27 1.53
CA LEU A 342 10.06 33.82 2.65
C LEU A 342 10.60 34.99 3.48
N ILE A 343 10.58 36.22 2.94
CA ILE A 343 11.20 37.39 3.58
C ILE A 343 10.72 37.60 5.03
N PRO A 344 9.42 37.55 5.36
CA PRO A 344 8.98 37.74 6.75
C PRO A 344 9.58 36.71 7.71
N TRP A 345 9.67 35.45 7.29
CA TRP A 345 10.27 34.38 8.09
C TRP A 345 11.80 34.53 8.20
N ILE A 346 12.48 34.88 7.10
CA ILE A 346 13.93 35.14 7.10
C ILE A 346 14.28 36.28 8.05
N LEU A 347 13.57 37.41 7.96
CA LEU A 347 13.81 38.58 8.82
C LEU A 347 13.53 38.25 10.30
N CYS A 348 12.47 37.49 10.57
CA CYS A 348 12.19 37.02 11.92
C CYS A 348 13.33 36.16 12.48
N LEU A 349 13.88 35.23 11.69
CA LEU A 349 14.99 34.38 12.12
C LEU A 349 16.25 35.19 12.43
N ILE A 350 16.61 36.16 11.57
CA ILE A 350 17.76 37.03 11.79
C ILE A 350 17.55 37.88 13.05
N ALA A 351 16.36 38.45 13.23
CA ALA A 351 16.07 39.32 14.36
C ALA A 351 16.04 38.57 15.70
N SER A 352 15.29 37.48 15.76
CA SER A 352 15.02 36.77 17.01
C SER A 352 16.13 35.79 17.40
N GLN A 353 16.89 35.27 16.43
CA GLN A 353 17.79 34.12 16.61
C GLN A 353 17.10 32.90 17.26
N ASP A 354 15.77 32.83 17.18
CA ASP A 354 14.93 31.83 17.84
C ASP A 354 13.90 31.29 16.84
N ALA A 355 14.19 30.11 16.30
CA ALA A 355 13.34 29.43 15.32
C ALA A 355 11.90 29.22 15.81
N ALA A 356 11.70 28.97 17.11
CA ALA A 356 10.38 28.67 17.65
C ALA A 356 9.42 29.85 17.54
N ARG A 357 9.93 31.09 17.61
CA ARG A 357 9.11 32.31 17.46
C ARG A 357 8.69 32.53 16.01
N CYS A 358 9.51 32.09 15.07
CA CYS A 358 9.32 32.32 13.64
C CYS A 358 8.60 31.17 12.93
N ALA A 359 8.45 30.00 13.55
CA ALA A 359 7.82 28.82 12.94
C ALA A 359 6.43 29.08 12.35
N HIS A 360 5.63 29.97 12.97
CA HIS A 360 4.30 30.32 12.47
C HIS A 360 4.31 31.02 11.09
N LEU A 361 5.43 31.65 10.72
CA LEU A 361 5.62 32.31 9.42
C LEU A 361 6.05 31.33 8.32
N ALA A 362 6.49 30.12 8.68
CA ALA A 362 6.94 29.11 7.72
C ALA A 362 5.79 28.47 6.93
N GLY A 363 4.53 28.62 7.40
CA GLY A 363 3.35 28.01 6.78
C GLY A 363 3.01 28.48 5.37
N ALA A 364 3.65 29.56 4.88
CA ALA A 364 3.49 30.02 3.49
C ALA A 364 4.19 29.08 2.48
N PHE A 365 5.27 28.41 2.89
CA PHE A 365 6.12 27.64 1.97
C PHE A 365 6.43 26.22 2.45
N VAL A 366 6.05 25.87 3.69
CA VAL A 366 6.16 24.52 4.25
C VAL A 366 4.78 24.00 4.61
N ILE A 367 4.57 22.69 4.48
CA ILE A 367 3.36 22.00 4.93
C ILE A 367 3.11 22.33 6.41
N SER A 368 1.86 22.65 6.77
CA SER A 368 1.52 22.87 8.17
C SER A 368 1.84 21.63 9.02
N GLU A 369 2.37 21.86 10.21
CA GLU A 369 2.74 20.82 11.17
C GLU A 369 1.62 19.80 11.41
N GLU A 370 0.40 20.30 11.60
CA GLU A 370 -0.77 19.48 11.90
C GLU A 370 -1.09 18.51 10.75
N ILE A 371 -1.06 18.98 9.51
CA ILE A 371 -1.30 18.15 8.32
C ILE A 371 -0.17 17.13 8.14
N ALA A 372 1.09 17.53 8.33
CA ALA A 372 2.23 16.63 8.24
C ALA A 372 2.13 15.50 9.27
N LEU A 373 1.83 15.83 10.54
CA LEU A 373 1.65 14.85 11.60
C LEU A 373 0.42 13.96 11.35
N ALA A 374 -0.73 14.54 10.99
CA ALA A 374 -1.93 13.77 10.67
C ALA A 374 -1.66 12.75 9.56
N THR A 375 -0.92 13.15 8.53
CA THR A 375 -0.54 12.28 7.41
C THR A 375 0.36 11.14 7.85
N LEU A 376 1.35 11.41 8.73
CA LEU A 376 2.21 10.37 9.30
C LEU A 376 1.44 9.37 10.17
N TYR A 377 0.51 9.84 11.00
CA TYR A 377 -0.33 8.96 11.83
C TYR A 377 -1.31 8.14 10.99
N ILE A 378 -1.95 8.73 9.96
CA ILE A 378 -2.80 7.98 9.02
C ILE A 378 -2.01 6.87 8.35
N LEU A 379 -0.79 7.16 7.89
CA LEU A 379 0.11 6.15 7.32
C LEU A 379 0.49 5.07 8.34
N ALA A 380 0.76 5.45 9.58
CA ALA A 380 1.12 4.51 10.66
C ALA A 380 -0.02 3.58 11.07
N LEU A 381 -1.27 4.02 10.93
CA LEU A 381 -2.44 3.23 11.29
C LEU A 381 -2.76 2.11 10.28
N VAL A 382 -2.19 2.13 9.07
CA VAL A 382 -2.48 1.14 8.02
C VAL A 382 -2.31 -0.31 8.51
N GLY A 383 -1.25 -0.62 9.26
CA GLY A 383 -1.04 -1.96 9.82
C GLY A 383 -2.02 -2.32 10.93
N VAL A 384 -2.35 -1.35 11.78
CA VAL A 384 -3.34 -1.50 12.86
C VAL A 384 -4.74 -1.76 12.28
N GLU A 385 -5.13 -1.01 11.25
CA GLU A 385 -6.39 -1.18 10.54
C GLU A 385 -6.45 -2.54 9.84
N ALA A 386 -5.37 -2.94 9.15
CA ALA A 386 -5.27 -4.26 8.54
C ALA A 386 -5.44 -5.38 9.58
N PHE A 387 -4.87 -5.21 10.78
CA PHE A 387 -5.08 -6.13 11.89
C PHE A 387 -6.55 -6.27 12.24
N PHE A 388 -7.24 -5.18 12.58
CA PHE A 388 -8.64 -5.25 13.01
C PHE A 388 -9.58 -5.78 11.92
N LEU A 389 -9.27 -5.51 10.65
CA LEU A 389 -10.09 -5.96 9.52
C LEU A 389 -9.86 -7.43 9.16
N LEU A 390 -8.64 -7.94 9.30
CA LEU A 390 -8.31 -9.33 8.94
C LEU A 390 -8.42 -10.29 10.13
N PHE A 391 -8.22 -9.81 11.35
CA PHE A 391 -8.29 -10.62 12.56
C PHE A 391 -9.71 -11.17 12.77
N ARG A 392 -9.79 -12.47 13.07
CA ARG A 392 -11.04 -13.17 13.36
C ARG A 392 -10.95 -13.78 14.74
N ARG A 393 -12.04 -13.72 15.51
CA ARG A 393 -12.12 -14.35 16.85
C ARG A 393 -11.81 -15.84 16.81
N GLU A 394 -12.15 -16.52 15.72
CA GLU A 394 -11.84 -17.94 15.48
C GLU A 394 -10.33 -18.23 15.48
N MET A 395 -9.49 -17.26 15.10
CA MET A 395 -8.03 -17.40 15.15
C MET A 395 -7.54 -17.49 16.59
N MET A 396 -8.14 -16.76 17.54
CA MET A 396 -7.79 -16.85 18.95
C MET A 396 -8.11 -18.22 19.52
N THR A 397 -9.30 -18.75 19.23
CA THR A 397 -9.69 -20.09 19.68
C THR A 397 -8.75 -21.16 19.14
N ALA A 398 -8.31 -21.02 17.88
CA ALA A 398 -7.36 -21.95 17.27
C ALA A 398 -5.94 -21.83 17.84
N TRP A 399 -5.47 -20.61 18.15
CA TRP A 399 -4.21 -20.41 18.86
C TRP A 399 -4.22 -21.05 20.24
N VAL A 400 -5.28 -20.84 21.00
CA VAL A 400 -5.42 -21.44 22.34
C VAL A 400 -5.46 -22.97 22.24
N GLU A 401 -6.16 -23.53 21.26
CA GLU A 401 -6.16 -24.98 21.03
C GLU A 401 -4.78 -25.52 20.66
N LEU A 402 -4.04 -24.82 19.80
CA LEU A 402 -2.68 -25.19 19.41
C LEU A 402 -1.73 -25.14 20.60
N VAL A 403 -1.77 -24.08 21.41
CA VAL A 403 -0.96 -23.95 22.63
C VAL A 403 -1.32 -25.06 23.62
N ARG A 404 -2.60 -25.37 23.82
CA ARG A 404 -3.00 -26.51 24.67
C ARG A 404 -2.49 -27.85 24.16
N LYS A 405 -2.46 -28.08 22.84
CA LYS A 405 -1.91 -29.33 22.26
C LYS A 405 -0.39 -29.40 22.40
N LEU A 406 0.31 -28.28 22.34
CA LEU A 406 1.78 -28.22 22.46
C LEU A 406 2.26 -28.29 23.91
N PHE A 407 1.53 -27.68 24.85
CA PHE A 407 1.93 -27.56 26.26
C PHE A 407 1.10 -28.43 27.23
N GLY A 408 0.02 -29.06 26.77
CA GLY A 408 -0.74 -30.03 27.54
C GLY A 408 0.00 -31.36 27.65
N LYS A 409 0.09 -31.91 28.88
CA LYS A 409 0.59 -33.28 29.10
C LYS A 409 -0.20 -34.25 28.22
N LYS A 410 0.52 -35.13 27.51
CA LYS A 410 -0.05 -36.32 26.86
C LYS A 410 -0.67 -37.19 27.95
N ASP A 411 -1.95 -37.01 28.24
CA ASP A 411 -2.70 -38.05 28.93
C ASP A 411 -2.82 -39.22 27.95
N LYS A 412 -1.99 -40.25 28.20
CA LYS A 412 -2.16 -41.56 27.57
C LYS A 412 -3.54 -42.08 28.00
N ARG A 413 -4.55 -41.99 27.14
CA ARG A 413 -5.68 -42.92 27.22
C ARG A 413 -6.22 -43.30 25.84
N SER A 414 -6.19 -44.61 25.65
CA SER A 414 -6.67 -45.51 24.59
C SER A 414 -6.11 -45.34 23.18
N SER A 415 -5.27 -46.32 22.81
CA SER A 415 -5.13 -46.85 21.46
C SER A 415 -6.49 -47.00 20.77
N GLY A 416 -6.51 -46.54 19.53
CA GLY A 416 -7.55 -46.78 18.53
C GLY A 416 -7.05 -46.15 17.25
N GLU A 417 -6.34 -46.96 16.45
CA GLU A 417 -5.91 -46.74 15.06
C GLU A 417 -6.12 -45.33 14.47
N ALA A 418 -5.04 -44.58 14.31
CA ALA A 418 -5.00 -43.48 13.34
C ALA A 418 -3.72 -43.63 12.51
N ASP A 419 -3.94 -44.15 11.31
CA ASP A 419 -3.02 -44.35 10.20
C ASP A 419 -1.97 -43.23 10.07
N VAL A 420 -0.71 -43.64 10.23
CA VAL A 420 0.48 -42.83 9.96
C VAL A 420 0.78 -42.97 8.47
N SER A 421 0.15 -42.13 7.65
CA SER A 421 0.63 -41.83 6.31
C SER A 421 0.09 -40.48 5.83
N GLY A 422 0.88 -39.43 6.06
CA GLY A 422 0.55 -38.07 5.63
C GLY A 422 1.71 -37.10 5.72
N ALA A 423 2.94 -37.59 5.57
CA ALA A 423 4.10 -36.72 5.36
C ALA A 423 4.38 -36.63 3.85
N ARG A 424 4.32 -35.39 3.34
CA ARG A 424 4.75 -34.94 2.00
C ARG A 424 3.88 -35.36 0.81
N THR A 425 3.00 -34.46 0.38
CA THR A 425 2.86 -34.10 -1.04
C THR A 425 2.35 -32.66 -1.15
N TRP A 426 3.23 -31.76 -1.61
CA TRP A 426 2.80 -30.55 -2.30
C TRP A 426 2.28 -31.00 -3.66
N GLY A 427 0.95 -30.97 -3.85
CA GLY A 427 0.31 -31.41 -5.09
C GLY A 427 -1.02 -30.69 -5.26
N PHE A 428 -1.06 -29.80 -6.26
CA PHE A 428 -2.25 -29.16 -6.79
C PHE A 428 -3.27 -30.26 -7.17
N LYS A 429 -4.35 -30.43 -6.40
CA LYS A 429 -5.41 -31.39 -6.76
C LYS A 429 -6.51 -30.67 -7.54
N ARG A 430 -6.53 -30.97 -8.84
CA ARG A 430 -7.53 -30.61 -9.85
C ARG A 430 -8.80 -31.44 -9.59
N GLU A 431 -9.90 -30.80 -9.23
CA GLU A 431 -11.22 -31.46 -9.18
C GLU A 431 -11.87 -31.40 -10.57
N SER A 432 -11.80 -32.50 -11.30
CA SER A 432 -12.65 -32.81 -12.44
C SER A 432 -13.88 -33.56 -11.93
N GLY A 433 -14.99 -32.84 -11.76
CA GLY A 433 -16.30 -33.41 -11.44
C GLY A 433 -17.09 -33.74 -12.70
N GLY A 434 -16.96 -34.97 -13.19
CA GLY A 434 -17.91 -35.58 -14.12
C GLY A 434 -19.09 -36.14 -13.32
N LEU A 435 -20.31 -35.68 -13.62
CA LEU A 435 -21.54 -36.19 -13.04
C LEU A 435 -22.18 -37.19 -14.01
N GLN A 436 -22.07 -38.49 -13.73
CA GLN A 436 -22.93 -39.52 -14.30
C GLN A 436 -23.68 -40.18 -13.14
N SER A 437 -24.99 -39.99 -13.10
CA SER A 437 -25.91 -40.83 -12.34
C SER A 437 -27.18 -41.02 -13.17
N LYS A 438 -27.36 -42.23 -13.73
CA LYS A 438 -28.59 -42.68 -14.38
C LYS A 438 -29.24 -43.70 -13.43
N PRO A 439 -30.56 -43.59 -13.11
CA PRO A 439 -31.25 -44.59 -12.32
C PRO A 439 -31.77 -45.73 -13.23
N ASN A 440 -31.75 -46.95 -12.70
CA ASN A 440 -32.33 -48.14 -13.32
C ASN A 440 -33.86 -48.19 -13.13
N GLY A 441 -34.54 -48.72 -14.15
CA GLY A 441 -35.85 -49.35 -14.06
C GLY A 441 -36.92 -48.73 -14.94
N VAL A 442 -37.29 -49.41 -16.02
CA VAL A 442 -38.68 -49.81 -16.37
C VAL A 442 -38.64 -50.65 -17.67
N VAL A 443 -39.45 -51.70 -17.65
CA VAL A 443 -39.73 -52.73 -18.65
C VAL A 443 -40.39 -52.15 -19.92
N GLY A 444 -40.11 -52.72 -21.11
CA GLY A 444 -41.00 -52.59 -22.27
C GLY A 444 -40.37 -52.78 -23.65
N ASN A 445 -40.65 -53.95 -24.25
CA ASN A 445 -40.84 -54.28 -25.67
C ASN A 445 -39.84 -53.92 -26.79
N GLU A 446 -39.48 -54.97 -27.54
CA GLU A 446 -39.55 -55.11 -29.00
C GLU A 446 -39.36 -53.85 -29.86
N GLN A 447 -38.30 -53.79 -30.68
CA GLN A 447 -38.39 -54.15 -32.10
C GLN A 447 -37.05 -54.01 -32.86
N SER A 448 -36.85 -54.98 -33.73
CA SER A 448 -35.87 -55.13 -34.80
C SER A 448 -35.72 -53.90 -35.73
N SER A 449 -34.47 -53.59 -36.13
CA SER A 449 -34.00 -53.27 -37.51
C SER A 449 -32.63 -52.56 -37.41
N ARG A 450 -31.51 -53.14 -37.87
CA ARG A 450 -30.97 -53.35 -39.25
C ARG A 450 -29.98 -52.24 -39.67
N ALA A 451 -28.90 -52.72 -40.33
CA ALA A 451 -27.97 -52.04 -41.26
C ALA A 451 -26.89 -51.16 -40.60
N SER A 452 -25.62 -51.59 -40.71
CA SER A 452 -24.64 -51.24 -41.78
C SER A 452 -24.07 -49.83 -41.55
N ASP A 453 -22.79 -49.52 -41.73
CA ASP A 453 -21.71 -50.17 -42.47
C ASP A 453 -20.38 -49.53 -42.02
N ASP A 454 -19.28 -50.20 -42.37
CA ASP A 454 -17.91 -49.68 -42.62
C ASP A 454 -17.25 -48.71 -41.63
N GLY A 455 -16.05 -49.02 -41.12
CA GLY A 455 -14.80 -48.98 -41.89
C GLY A 455 -14.20 -47.57 -41.72
N ASP A 456 -12.96 -47.32 -41.31
CA ASP A 456 -11.70 -47.98 -41.59
C ASP A 456 -10.62 -47.37 -40.65
N GLN A 457 -9.50 -48.05 -40.64
CA GLN A 457 -8.34 -48.07 -39.76
C GLN A 457 -7.40 -46.85 -39.76
N ARG A 458 -6.40 -47.02 -38.88
CA ARG A 458 -4.98 -46.56 -38.88
C ARG A 458 -4.69 -45.36 -37.98
N GLU A 459 -4.12 -45.54 -36.78
CA GLU A 459 -2.85 -46.19 -36.40
C GLU A 459 -1.61 -45.46 -36.94
N LYS A 460 -0.91 -44.73 -36.05
CA LYS A 460 0.53 -44.87 -35.69
C LYS A 460 1.00 -43.61 -34.93
N LEU A 461 1.35 -43.73 -33.63
CA LEU A 461 2.68 -44.09 -33.09
C LEU A 461 3.74 -43.01 -33.30
N GLY A 462 4.33 -42.52 -32.21
CA GLY A 462 5.51 -41.65 -32.30
C GLY A 462 5.89 -40.88 -31.05
N GLU A 463 6.17 -41.61 -29.98
CA GLU A 463 6.81 -41.20 -28.73
C GLU A 463 8.20 -40.54 -28.93
N LYS A 464 8.53 -39.53 -28.10
CA LYS A 464 9.88 -39.29 -27.56
C LYS A 464 9.88 -38.23 -26.46
N GLU A 465 10.14 -38.68 -25.24
CA GLU A 465 10.67 -37.88 -24.13
C GLU A 465 12.13 -37.50 -24.38
N ALA A 466 12.56 -36.35 -23.85
CA ALA A 466 13.81 -36.23 -23.09
C ALA A 466 13.86 -34.90 -22.32
N HIS A 467 14.26 -35.03 -21.06
CA HIS A 467 14.44 -34.04 -20.00
C HIS A 467 15.71 -33.17 -20.14
N VAL A 468 15.83 -32.22 -19.19
CA VAL A 468 17.02 -31.50 -18.67
C VAL A 468 17.24 -30.10 -19.32
N GLY A 469 17.45 -28.99 -18.60
CA GLY A 469 17.72 -28.78 -17.18
C GLY A 469 17.77 -27.29 -16.80
N VAL A 470 17.99 -27.09 -15.50
CA VAL A 470 18.07 -25.85 -14.72
C VAL A 470 19.37 -25.07 -14.99
N ALA A 471 19.31 -23.73 -15.05
CA ALA A 471 20.19 -22.77 -14.35
C ALA A 471 20.21 -21.38 -15.02
N MET A 472 19.59 -20.38 -14.38
CA MET A 472 20.18 -19.07 -13.99
C MET A 472 19.10 -18.17 -13.40
#